data_AF-A0A1G4IJN6-F1
#
_entry.id   AF-A0A1G4IJN6-F1
#
_cell.length_a   1.000
_cell.length_b   1.000
_cell.length_c   1.000
_cell.angle_alpha   90.00
_cell.angle_beta   90.00
_cell.angle_gamma   90.00
#
_symmetry.space_group_name_H-M   'P 1'
#
loop_
_entity.id
_entity.type
_entity.pdbx_description
1 polymer ?
#
loop_
_entity_poly.entity_id
_entity_poly.type
_entity_poly.pdbx_seq_one_letter_code
_entity_poly.pdbx_strand_id
1 'polypeptide(L)'
;MTNQSDAIFPNILWAQRAELVLITIPLQDATNVVVEIKEGRVLHFEAEAGGEKYRCDVELFREVVSEESRHAAQPRQIDIQLRKKAPLTESGEEEFAQSRSWLRLTRDKSKNSHIQVDWSRWRDEDEDEDETGGLGMDYNDLMSRMMTQKGLGEDDCMDCGNHADEDGVGPGADKANHSDSDDYDDLPPLEP
;
A
#
# COMPACT_ATOMS: atom_id res chain seq x y z
N MET A 1 8.50 -44.79 16.30
CA MET A 1 7.94 -43.59 16.94
C MET A 1 8.37 -42.40 16.12
N THR A 2 7.46 -41.73 15.42
CA THR A 2 7.77 -40.51 14.67
C THR A 2 8.07 -39.41 15.67
N ASN A 3 9.32 -38.95 15.73
CA ASN A 3 9.73 -37.79 16.52
C ASN A 3 8.82 -36.62 16.15
N GLN A 4 7.90 -36.28 17.04
CA GLN A 4 7.20 -35.01 17.03
C GLN A 4 8.26 -34.00 17.49
N SER A 5 9.04 -33.50 16.53
CA SER A 5 9.93 -32.36 16.80
C SER A 5 9.07 -31.24 17.34
N ASP A 6 9.42 -30.71 18.52
CA ASP A 6 8.74 -29.63 19.22
C ASP A 6 8.93 -28.32 18.43
N ALA A 7 8.29 -28.25 17.26
CA ALA A 7 8.45 -27.16 16.33
C ALA A 7 7.65 -25.96 16.83
N ILE A 8 8.33 -24.82 16.93
CA ILE A 8 7.79 -23.60 17.48
C ILE A 8 6.90 -22.94 16.42
N PHE A 9 5.71 -22.48 16.83
CA PHE A 9 4.89 -21.63 15.98
C PHE A 9 5.55 -20.24 15.89
N PRO A 10 5.99 -19.78 14.71
CA PRO A 10 6.68 -18.50 14.60
C PRO A 10 5.71 -17.34 14.80
N ASN A 11 6.24 -16.17 15.16
CA ASN A 11 5.45 -14.94 15.07
C ASN A 11 5.20 -14.60 13.60
N ILE A 12 3.99 -14.17 13.29
CA ILE A 12 3.53 -13.86 11.95
C ILE A 12 2.96 -12.46 11.98
N LEU A 13 3.56 -11.56 11.20
CA LEU A 13 3.01 -10.26 10.89
C LEU A 13 2.32 -10.35 9.53
N TRP A 14 1.15 -9.74 9.39
CA TRP A 14 0.47 -9.71 8.10
C TRP A 14 -0.16 -8.36 7.80
N ALA A 15 -0.13 -7.98 6.54
CA ALA A 15 -0.86 -6.86 5.99
C ALA A 15 -1.54 -7.29 4.69
N GLN A 16 -2.36 -6.43 4.13
CA GLN A 16 -2.99 -6.68 2.85
C GLN A 16 -3.01 -5.43 1.99
N ARG A 17 -3.06 -5.64 0.68
CA ARG A 17 -3.41 -4.65 -0.34
C ARG A 17 -4.63 -5.17 -1.13
N ALA A 18 -5.13 -4.40 -2.08
CA ALA A 18 -6.28 -4.82 -2.90
C ALA A 18 -6.16 -6.25 -3.47
N GLU A 19 -4.98 -6.62 -3.99
CA GLU A 19 -4.78 -7.91 -4.68
C GLU A 19 -3.81 -8.87 -3.98
N LEU A 20 -3.19 -8.43 -2.89
CA LEU A 20 -2.09 -9.14 -2.23
C LEU A 20 -2.34 -9.29 -0.74
N VAL A 21 -1.85 -10.39 -0.18
CA VAL A 21 -1.63 -10.53 1.27
C VAL A 21 -0.13 -10.62 1.49
N LEU A 22 0.38 -9.73 2.34
CA LEU A 22 1.78 -9.67 2.70
C LEU A 22 1.92 -10.32 4.07
N ILE A 23 2.84 -11.28 4.18
CA ILE A 23 3.14 -11.99 5.41
C ILE A 23 4.63 -11.86 5.67
N THR A 24 4.97 -11.49 6.89
CA THR A 24 6.35 -11.33 7.34
C THR A 24 6.57 -12.18 8.58
N ILE A 25 7.59 -13.04 8.53
CA ILE A 25 7.97 -13.92 9.63
C ILE A 25 9.36 -13.47 10.11
N PRO A 26 9.47 -12.76 11.25
CA PRO A 26 10.72 -12.16 11.71
C PRO A 26 11.64 -13.20 12.35
N LEU A 27 12.31 -14.01 11.53
CA LEU A 27 13.36 -14.95 11.93
C LEU A 27 14.71 -14.47 11.39
N GLN A 28 15.69 -14.32 12.28
CA GLN A 28 17.06 -13.95 11.91
C GLN A 28 17.84 -15.18 11.47
N ASP A 29 18.63 -15.02 10.40
CA ASP A 29 19.51 -16.04 9.83
C ASP A 29 18.78 -17.39 9.60
N ALA A 30 17.53 -17.30 9.12
CA ALA A 30 16.72 -18.47 8.84
C ALA A 30 17.30 -19.30 7.69
N THR A 31 17.35 -20.61 7.90
CA THR A 31 17.82 -21.61 6.94
C THR A 31 16.76 -22.67 6.73
N ASN A 32 16.92 -23.50 5.69
CA ASN A 32 15.97 -24.57 5.36
C ASN A 32 14.52 -24.06 5.22
N VAL A 33 14.36 -22.86 4.65
CA VAL A 33 13.05 -22.21 4.50
C VAL A 33 12.24 -22.94 3.43
N VAL A 34 11.09 -23.46 3.83
CA VAL A 34 10.09 -24.10 2.98
C VAL A 34 8.81 -23.30 3.09
N VAL A 35 8.30 -22.83 1.96
CA VAL A 35 7.01 -22.13 1.87
C VAL A 35 6.20 -22.77 0.77
N GLU A 36 5.05 -23.34 1.15
CA GLU A 36 4.15 -24.02 0.23
C GLU A 36 2.72 -23.57 0.46
N ILE A 37 1.94 -23.52 -0.61
CA ILE A 37 0.51 -23.20 -0.55
C ILE A 37 -0.26 -24.42 -1.02
N LYS A 38 -0.89 -25.13 -0.08
CA LYS A 38 -1.66 -26.35 -0.35
C LYS A 38 -3.08 -25.98 -0.75
N GLU A 39 -3.51 -26.47 -1.91
CA GLU A 39 -4.86 -26.29 -2.47
C GLU A 39 -5.31 -24.81 -2.57
N GLY A 40 -4.36 -23.88 -2.63
CA GLY A 40 -4.66 -22.44 -2.64
C GLY A 40 -5.29 -21.91 -1.34
N ARG A 41 -5.31 -22.70 -0.25
CA ARG A 41 -6.00 -22.33 1.01
C ARG A 41 -5.16 -22.46 2.25
N VAL A 42 -4.11 -23.29 2.25
CA VAL A 42 -3.29 -23.51 3.45
C VAL A 42 -1.87 -23.07 3.16
N LEU A 43 -1.38 -22.07 3.89
CA LEU A 43 0.02 -21.69 3.91
C LEU A 43 0.77 -22.64 4.85
N HIS A 44 1.70 -23.40 4.29
CA HIS A 44 2.62 -24.25 5.02
C HIS A 44 3.99 -23.58 5.05
N PHE A 45 4.55 -23.42 6.25
CA PHE A 45 5.85 -22.82 6.47
C PHE A 45 6.69 -23.70 7.39
N GLU A 46 7.94 -23.93 7.01
CA GLU A 46 8.97 -24.55 7.84
C GLU A 46 10.28 -23.80 7.69
N ALA A 47 11.02 -23.61 8.79
CA ALA A 47 12.35 -23.02 8.77
C ALA A 47 13.15 -23.41 10.02
N GLU A 48 14.47 -23.26 9.96
CA GLU A 48 15.35 -23.42 11.11
C GLU A 48 16.10 -22.11 11.38
N ALA A 49 16.06 -21.62 12.61
CA ALA A 49 16.71 -20.36 12.99
C ALA A 49 17.21 -20.45 14.44
N GLY A 50 18.45 -20.01 14.69
CA GLY A 50 19.01 -20.00 16.05
C GLY A 50 19.12 -21.36 16.73
N GLY A 51 19.14 -22.47 15.97
CA GLY A 51 19.14 -23.83 16.50
C GLY A 51 17.75 -24.43 16.76
N GLU A 52 16.69 -23.63 16.61
CA GLU A 52 15.30 -24.05 16.81
C GLU A 52 14.61 -24.31 15.47
N LYS A 53 13.60 -25.18 15.47
CA LYS A 53 12.77 -25.48 14.30
C LYS A 53 11.44 -24.75 14.42
N TYR A 54 11.07 -24.05 13.36
CA TYR A 54 9.81 -23.33 13.25
C TYR A 54 8.92 -23.98 12.23
N ARG A 55 7.64 -24.13 12.57
CA ARG A 55 6.63 -24.72 11.69
C ARG A 55 5.28 -24.11 11.94
N CYS A 56 4.57 -23.78 10.87
CA CYS A 56 3.15 -23.46 10.97
C CYS A 56 2.37 -23.88 9.72
N ASP A 57 1.13 -24.32 9.96
CA ASP A 57 0.11 -24.49 8.96
C ASP A 57 -0.99 -23.46 9.25
N VAL A 58 -1.19 -22.52 8.33
CA VAL A 58 -2.18 -21.44 8.46
C VAL A 58 -3.24 -21.62 7.39
N GLU A 59 -4.45 -21.98 7.80
CA GLU A 59 -5.61 -22.01 6.91
C GLU A 59 -6.06 -20.57 6.64
N LEU A 60 -5.94 -20.14 5.39
CA LEU A 60 -6.16 -18.77 4.94
C LEU A 60 -7.66 -18.42 4.91
N PHE A 61 -7.97 -17.13 5.08
CA PHE A 61 -9.34 -16.63 5.09
C PHE A 61 -10.08 -16.87 3.76
N ARG A 62 -9.37 -16.72 2.64
CA ARG A 62 -9.87 -17.00 1.28
C ARG A 62 -8.79 -17.66 0.43
N GLU A 63 -9.21 -18.12 -0.75
CA GLU A 63 -8.30 -18.73 -1.72
C GLU A 63 -7.28 -17.73 -2.28
N VAL A 64 -6.08 -18.25 -2.55
CA VAL A 64 -4.98 -17.54 -3.18
C VAL A 64 -4.50 -18.30 -4.42
N VAL A 65 -3.87 -17.59 -5.35
CA VAL A 65 -3.24 -18.18 -6.53
C VAL A 65 -1.81 -18.58 -6.17
N SER A 66 -1.59 -19.87 -5.94
CA SER A 66 -0.28 -20.39 -5.52
C SER A 66 0.83 -20.10 -6.52
N GLU A 67 0.51 -20.09 -7.83
CA GLU A 67 1.46 -19.83 -8.92
C GLU A 67 1.96 -18.38 -8.96
N GLU A 68 1.11 -17.43 -8.56
CA GLU A 68 1.46 -16.00 -8.50
C GLU A 68 1.98 -15.58 -7.12
N SER A 69 1.97 -16.50 -6.16
CA SER A 69 2.48 -16.25 -4.82
C SER A 69 3.99 -16.52 -4.75
N ARG A 70 4.72 -15.67 -4.03
CA ARG A 70 6.18 -15.70 -3.96
C ARG A 70 6.65 -15.56 -2.53
N HIS A 71 7.87 -16.00 -2.26
CA HIS A 71 8.52 -15.76 -0.97
C HIS A 71 9.99 -15.37 -1.17
N ALA A 72 10.53 -14.62 -0.23
CA ALA A 72 11.91 -14.21 -0.19
C ALA A 72 12.43 -14.32 1.25
N ALA A 73 13.45 -15.14 1.46
CA ALA A 73 14.18 -15.17 2.72
C ALA A 73 15.16 -13.99 2.75
N GLN A 74 14.98 -13.08 3.70
CA GLN A 74 15.89 -11.97 4.01
C GLN A 74 16.73 -12.32 5.25
N PRO A 75 17.84 -11.61 5.52
CA PRO A 75 18.69 -11.92 6.67
C PRO A 75 17.99 -11.84 8.03
N ARG A 76 16.91 -11.06 8.14
CA ARG A 76 16.22 -10.80 9.42
C ARG A 76 14.77 -11.27 9.45
N GLN A 77 14.22 -11.67 8.31
CA GLN A 77 12.83 -12.07 8.17
C GLN A 77 12.60 -12.87 6.90
N ILE A 78 11.48 -13.58 6.83
CA ILE A 78 10.99 -14.18 5.59
C ILE A 78 9.77 -13.38 5.16
N ASP A 79 9.81 -12.85 3.95
CA ASP A 79 8.69 -12.16 3.32
C ASP A 79 7.96 -13.11 2.39
N ILE A 80 6.64 -13.23 2.56
CA ILE A 80 5.77 -14.07 1.76
C ILE A 80 4.68 -13.16 1.18
N GLN A 81 4.52 -13.20 -0.12
CA GLN A 81 3.52 -12.45 -0.86
C GLN A 81 2.53 -13.44 -1.48
N LEU A 82 1.29 -13.43 -1.00
CA LEU A 82 0.22 -14.26 -1.51
C LEU A 82 -0.67 -13.44 -2.44
N ARG A 83 -0.95 -13.97 -3.62
CA ARG A 83 -1.88 -13.34 -4.58
C ARG A 83 -3.31 -13.77 -4.26
N LYS A 84 -4.19 -12.82 -3.95
CA LYS A 84 -5.62 -13.11 -3.70
C LYS A 84 -6.27 -13.63 -4.99
N LYS A 85 -7.07 -14.68 -4.88
CA LYS A 85 -7.85 -15.18 -6.02
C LYS A 85 -9.09 -14.31 -6.20
N ALA A 86 -9.23 -13.67 -7.36
CA ALA A 86 -10.44 -12.94 -7.70
C ALA A 86 -11.64 -13.90 -7.83
N PRO A 87 -12.86 -13.50 -7.40
CA PRO A 87 -14.05 -14.31 -7.57
C PRO A 87 -14.35 -14.49 -9.06
N LEU A 88 -14.71 -15.71 -9.45
CA LEU A 88 -15.01 -16.05 -10.85
C LEU A 88 -16.38 -15.53 -11.32
N THR A 89 -17.21 -15.04 -10.41
CA THR A 89 -18.56 -14.56 -10.68
C THR A 89 -18.61 -13.05 -10.56
N GLU A 90 -18.95 -12.38 -11.66
CA GLU A 90 -19.25 -10.93 -11.76
C GLU A 90 -20.54 -10.55 -11.00
N SER A 91 -20.95 -11.36 -10.02
CA SER A 91 -22.18 -11.21 -9.26
C SER A 91 -21.99 -10.18 -8.15
N GLY A 92 -21.89 -8.91 -8.56
CA GLY A 92 -21.94 -7.76 -7.69
C GLY A 92 -20.55 -7.22 -7.31
N GLU A 93 -20.36 -5.93 -7.57
CA GLU A 93 -19.20 -5.12 -7.14
C GLU A 93 -18.92 -5.29 -5.64
N GLU A 94 -19.97 -5.50 -4.83
CA GLU A 94 -19.89 -5.74 -3.40
C GLU A 94 -19.18 -7.06 -3.03
N GLU A 95 -19.46 -8.16 -3.74
CA GLU A 95 -18.81 -9.46 -3.46
C GLU A 95 -17.33 -9.42 -3.88
N PHE A 96 -17.03 -8.70 -4.96
CA PHE A 96 -15.67 -8.41 -5.40
C PHE A 96 -14.90 -7.56 -4.39
N ALA A 97 -15.50 -6.49 -3.86
CA ALA A 97 -14.89 -5.67 -2.79
C ALA A 97 -14.62 -6.50 -1.52
N GLN A 98 -15.57 -7.33 -1.10
CA GLN A 98 -15.41 -8.21 0.07
C GLN A 98 -14.42 -9.38 -0.16
N SER A 99 -14.15 -9.74 -1.42
CA SER A 99 -13.11 -10.70 -1.76
C SER A 99 -11.71 -10.08 -1.65
N ARG A 100 -11.61 -8.78 -1.96
CA ARG A 100 -10.39 -7.98 -1.85
C ARG A 100 -10.08 -7.56 -0.42
N SER A 101 -11.07 -7.36 0.44
CA SER A 101 -10.82 -6.98 1.84
C SER A 101 -10.90 -8.18 2.81
N TRP A 102 -9.74 -8.64 3.31
CA TRP A 102 -9.65 -9.71 4.30
C TRP A 102 -9.77 -9.12 5.72
N LEU A 103 -10.74 -9.60 6.49
CA LEU A 103 -10.91 -9.17 7.89
C LEU A 103 -9.90 -9.81 8.85
N ARG A 104 -9.27 -10.90 8.42
CA ARG A 104 -8.30 -11.70 9.17
C ARG A 104 -7.47 -12.52 8.20
N LEU A 105 -6.30 -12.97 8.65
CA LEU A 105 -5.45 -13.88 7.87
C LEU A 105 -6.05 -15.30 7.81
N THR A 106 -6.61 -15.77 8.93
CA THR A 106 -7.06 -17.16 9.09
C THR A 106 -8.53 -17.36 8.75
N ARG A 107 -8.91 -18.56 8.28
CA ARG A 107 -10.33 -18.92 8.10
C ARG A 107 -11.09 -18.88 9.42
N ASP A 108 -10.53 -19.48 10.46
CA ASP A 108 -11.16 -19.52 11.77
C ASP A 108 -11.00 -18.20 12.53
N LYS A 109 -12.01 -17.85 13.34
CA LYS A 109 -12.02 -16.65 14.18
C LYS A 109 -11.21 -16.83 15.48
N SER A 110 -10.57 -17.98 15.66
CA SER A 110 -9.70 -18.23 16.81
C SER A 110 -8.55 -17.22 16.80
N LYS A 111 -8.45 -16.42 17.86
CA LYS A 111 -7.31 -15.51 18.02
C LYS A 111 -6.07 -16.34 18.33
N ASN A 112 -5.15 -16.41 17.37
CA ASN A 112 -3.80 -16.87 17.61
C ASN A 112 -2.94 -15.66 18.02
N SER A 113 -2.36 -15.69 19.23
CA SER A 113 -1.53 -14.59 19.76
C SER A 113 -0.27 -14.33 18.94
N HIS A 114 0.18 -15.31 18.16
CA HIS A 114 1.36 -15.20 17.30
C HIS A 114 1.08 -14.52 15.96
N ILE A 115 -0.19 -14.34 15.58
CA ILE A 115 -0.58 -13.70 14.32
C ILE A 115 -1.04 -12.27 14.62
N GLN A 116 -0.31 -11.28 14.12
CA GLN A 116 -0.56 -9.87 14.38
C GLN A 116 -0.57 -9.07 13.08
N VAL A 117 -1.25 -7.92 13.08
CA VAL A 117 -1.24 -7.00 11.94
C VAL A 117 0.13 -6.33 11.86
N ASP A 118 0.69 -6.26 10.64
CA ASP A 118 1.90 -5.51 10.34
C ASP A 118 1.57 -4.03 10.12
N TRP A 119 1.61 -3.25 11.19
CA TRP A 119 1.36 -1.81 11.13
C TRP A 119 2.41 -1.03 10.33
N SER A 120 3.59 -1.61 10.09
CA SER A 120 4.63 -0.94 9.29
C SER A 120 4.37 -1.01 7.79
N ARG A 121 3.65 -2.05 7.35
CA ARG A 121 3.29 -2.31 5.94
C ARG A 121 1.82 -2.05 5.65
N TRP A 122 1.03 -1.74 6.66
CA TRP A 122 -0.37 -1.39 6.49
C TRP A 122 -0.46 -0.04 5.78
N ARG A 123 -1.23 -0.01 4.70
CA ARG A 123 -1.57 1.16 3.89
C ARG A 123 -3.09 1.26 3.88
N ASP A 124 -3.62 2.46 3.98
CA ASP A 124 -5.04 2.70 3.75
C ASP A 124 -5.34 2.54 2.25
N GLU A 125 -6.55 2.07 1.93
CA GLU A 125 -6.97 1.62 0.59
C GLU A 125 -6.85 2.73 -0.49
N ASP A 126 -6.73 4.00 -0.10
CA ASP A 126 -6.60 5.16 -1.00
C ASP A 126 -5.14 5.48 -1.42
N GLU A 127 -4.13 4.88 -0.79
CA GLU A 127 -2.70 5.09 -1.15
C GLU A 127 -2.17 4.07 -2.18
N ASP A 128 -2.99 3.13 -2.64
CA ASP A 128 -2.59 2.03 -3.52
C ASP A 128 -2.33 2.45 -4.99
N GLU A 129 -2.56 3.72 -5.38
CA GLU A 129 -2.38 4.20 -6.77
C GLU A 129 -0.95 4.64 -7.14
N ASP A 130 -0.06 4.92 -6.18
CA ASP A 130 1.19 5.65 -6.48
C ASP A 130 2.46 4.78 -6.65
N GLU A 131 2.36 3.45 -6.65
CA GLU A 131 3.56 2.58 -6.68
C GLU A 131 3.70 1.67 -7.92
N THR A 132 2.94 1.95 -8.99
CA THR A 132 3.16 1.34 -10.34
C THR A 132 3.79 2.31 -11.36
N GLY A 133 4.19 3.51 -10.91
CA GLY A 133 4.78 4.55 -11.74
C GLY A 133 6.21 4.92 -11.37
N GLY A 134 7.06 3.95 -11.03
CA GLY A 134 8.50 4.17 -10.85
C GLY A 134 9.23 4.56 -12.15
N LEU A 135 8.84 5.68 -12.76
CA LEU A 135 9.72 6.43 -13.65
C LEU A 135 10.54 7.35 -12.75
N GLY A 136 11.73 6.88 -12.40
CA GLY A 136 12.82 7.72 -11.93
C GLY A 136 13.22 8.73 -13.01
N MET A 137 12.36 9.72 -13.24
CA MET A 137 12.72 10.96 -13.89
C MET A 137 13.50 11.75 -12.84
N ASP A 138 14.81 11.52 -12.83
CA ASP A 138 15.77 12.29 -12.06
C ASP A 138 15.41 13.79 -12.20
N TYR A 139 15.26 14.49 -11.08
CA TYR A 139 14.91 15.91 -11.04
C TYR A 139 15.91 16.74 -11.87
N ASN A 140 17.13 16.21 -12.02
CA ASN A 140 18.19 16.74 -12.86
C ASN A 140 17.89 16.64 -14.37
N ASP A 141 17.19 15.59 -14.82
CA ASP A 141 16.80 15.40 -16.23
C ASP A 141 15.62 16.31 -16.62
N LEU A 142 14.68 16.53 -15.69
CA LEU A 142 13.58 17.50 -15.87
C LEU A 142 14.11 18.95 -15.94
N MET A 143 15.04 19.31 -15.05
CA MET A 143 15.72 20.62 -15.08
C MET A 143 16.57 20.81 -16.33
N SER A 144 17.29 19.77 -16.76
CA SER A 144 18.11 19.81 -17.98
C SER A 144 17.26 20.01 -19.23
N ARG A 145 16.11 19.34 -19.32
CA ARG A 145 15.18 19.50 -20.44
C ARG A 145 14.50 20.88 -20.47
N MET A 146 14.21 21.44 -19.29
CA MET A 146 13.66 22.81 -19.18
C MET A 146 14.71 23.88 -19.55
N MET A 147 15.98 23.64 -19.24
CA MET A 147 17.11 24.50 -19.66
C MET A 147 17.43 24.37 -21.14
N THR A 148 17.30 23.19 -21.75
CA THR A 148 17.48 23.00 -23.19
C THR A 148 16.36 23.66 -24.00
N GLN A 149 15.12 23.72 -23.49
CA GLN A 149 14.01 24.40 -24.16
C GLN A 149 14.06 25.93 -24.00
N LYS A 150 14.75 26.46 -22.98
CA LYS A 150 14.94 27.91 -22.77
C LYS A 150 16.22 28.46 -23.38
N GLY A 151 16.99 27.63 -24.09
CA GLY A 151 18.32 27.96 -24.62
C GLY A 151 18.44 28.10 -26.14
N LEU A 152 17.35 28.02 -26.90
CA LEU A 152 17.38 28.17 -28.36
C LEU A 152 16.19 29.01 -28.82
N GLY A 153 16.41 30.31 -28.97
CA GLY A 153 15.40 31.25 -29.46
C GLY A 153 15.93 32.67 -29.70
N GLU A 154 17.17 32.80 -30.15
CA GLU A 154 17.69 34.03 -30.76
C GLU A 154 18.01 33.68 -32.23
N ASP A 155 17.06 33.98 -33.12
CA ASP A 155 17.30 34.84 -34.29
C ASP A 155 16.05 34.91 -35.19
N ASP A 156 15.78 36.14 -35.64
CA ASP A 156 14.87 36.55 -36.73
C ASP A 156 13.34 36.48 -36.55
N CYS A 157 12.77 37.57 -36.00
CA CYS A 157 11.78 38.34 -36.76
C CYS A 157 11.72 39.81 -36.28
N MET A 158 12.24 40.71 -37.12
CA MET A 158 11.85 42.12 -37.15
C MET A 158 10.41 42.22 -37.68
N ASP A 159 9.46 42.59 -36.84
CA ASP A 159 8.33 43.45 -37.25
C ASP A 159 7.82 44.23 -36.03
N CYS A 160 8.28 45.47 -35.94
CA CYS A 160 7.78 46.46 -35.01
C CYS A 160 6.56 47.16 -35.65
N GLY A 161 5.38 46.93 -35.09
CA GLY A 161 4.13 47.46 -35.66
C GLY A 161 3.03 47.73 -34.63
N ASN A 162 3.29 48.68 -33.72
CA ASN A 162 2.29 49.60 -33.13
C ASN A 162 1.13 49.05 -32.26
N HIS A 163 1.26 49.17 -30.94
CA HIS A 163 0.12 49.50 -30.08
C HIS A 163 0.54 50.47 -28.95
N ALA A 164 0.52 51.75 -29.31
CA ALA A 164 0.35 52.90 -28.44
C ALA A 164 -1.08 53.40 -28.77
N ASP A 165 -1.99 53.78 -27.86
CA ASP A 165 -1.94 54.64 -26.68
C ASP A 165 -3.33 54.49 -25.99
N GLU A 166 -3.44 54.47 -24.65
CA GLU A 166 -3.95 55.59 -23.80
C GLU A 166 -5.48 55.80 -23.96
N ASP A 167 -6.39 55.91 -22.98
CA ASP A 167 -6.51 56.58 -21.67
C ASP A 167 -7.81 56.00 -21.01
N GLY A 168 -7.99 55.83 -19.70
CA GLY A 168 -8.08 56.86 -18.65
C GLY A 168 -9.55 57.19 -18.28
N VAL A 169 -9.90 57.08 -16.99
CA VAL A 169 -10.92 57.83 -16.18
C VAL A 169 -11.47 56.95 -15.03
N GLY A 170 -11.14 57.28 -13.77
CA GLY A 170 -11.67 56.67 -12.51
C GLY A 170 -12.93 57.38 -11.97
N PRO A 171 -13.17 57.54 -10.64
CA PRO A 171 -12.91 56.66 -9.48
C PRO A 171 -14.22 56.32 -8.71
N GLY A 172 -14.23 55.31 -7.82
CA GLY A 172 -15.37 55.12 -6.90
C GLY A 172 -15.35 53.88 -5.99
N ALA A 173 -15.15 54.15 -4.70
CA ALA A 173 -15.71 53.46 -3.53
C ALA A 173 -15.29 52.01 -3.19
N ASP A 174 -14.41 51.91 -2.19
CA ASP A 174 -14.50 51.07 -0.98
C ASP A 174 -15.32 49.78 -1.05
N LYS A 175 -14.70 48.62 -0.76
CA LYS A 175 -15.00 47.79 0.42
C LYS A 175 -13.88 46.79 0.73
N ALA A 176 -13.40 46.87 1.96
CA ALA A 176 -12.48 45.96 2.60
C ALA A 176 -13.14 44.61 2.91
N ASN A 177 -12.28 43.60 3.04
CA ASN A 177 -12.47 42.35 3.77
C ASN A 177 -13.53 42.44 4.88
N HIS A 178 -14.52 41.58 4.84
CA HIS A 178 -15.19 41.11 6.05
C HIS A 178 -15.49 39.62 5.91
N SER A 179 -14.68 38.84 6.63
CA SER A 179 -15.02 37.51 7.11
C SER A 179 -16.03 37.68 8.24
N ASP A 180 -17.22 37.12 8.09
CA ASP A 180 -18.29 36.94 9.09
C ASP A 180 -19.17 35.84 8.48
N SER A 181 -19.67 34.81 9.14
CA SER A 181 -20.14 34.64 10.52
C SER A 181 -20.39 33.13 10.69
N ASP A 182 -19.87 32.52 11.75
CA ASP A 182 -20.65 32.01 12.89
C ASP A 182 -21.41 30.69 12.62
N ASP A 183 -20.73 29.57 12.90
CA ASP A 183 -21.31 28.22 12.99
C ASP A 183 -21.22 27.69 14.44
N TYR A 184 -21.23 28.61 15.42
CA TYR A 184 -21.15 28.32 16.86
C TYR A 184 -22.52 28.20 17.54
N ASP A 185 -23.62 28.42 16.81
CA ASP A 185 -24.99 28.36 17.34
C ASP A 185 -25.59 26.95 17.42
N ASP A 186 -24.89 25.92 16.91
CA ASP A 186 -25.40 24.54 16.86
C ASP A 186 -24.71 23.59 17.86
N LEU A 187 -24.09 24.14 18.91
CA LEU A 187 -23.51 23.31 19.99
C LEU A 187 -24.57 23.00 21.06
N PRO A 188 -24.86 21.71 21.33
CA PRO A 188 -25.77 21.35 22.40
C PRO A 188 -25.19 21.79 23.75
N PRO A 189 -26.02 22.33 24.68
CA PRO A 189 -25.54 22.79 25.98
C PRO A 189 -24.96 21.63 26.78
N LEU A 190 -23.75 21.83 27.33
CA LEU A 190 -23.11 20.87 28.22
C LEU A 190 -23.88 20.80 29.55
N GLU A 191 -24.36 19.60 29.87
CA GLU A 191 -25.06 19.35 31.13
C GLU A 191 -24.09 19.50 32.34
N PRO A 192 -24.58 20.04 33.48
CA PRO A 192 -23.76 20.31 34.67
C PRO A 192 -23.37 19.08 35.49
#